data_AF-A0A9X3YF99-F1
#
_entry.id   AF-A0A9X3YF99-F1
#
_cell.length_a   1.000
_cell.length_b   1.000
_cell.length_c   1.000
_cell.angle_alpha   90.00
_cell.angle_beta   90.00
_cell.angle_gamma   90.00
#
_symmetry.space_group_name_H-M   'P 1'
#
loop_
_entity.id
_entity.type
_entity.pdbx_description
1 polymer ?
#
loop_
_entity_poly.entity_id
_entity_poly.type
_entity_poly.pdbx_seq_one_letter_code
_entity_poly.pdbx_strand_id
1 'polypeptide(L)'
;EPSVPQLAAARPNFAGYGEGWSLSDYRGQKLVWHTGGWPGMVSRVTLVPEHKLGIVVLTNQEVGAAFNAITMEALDAYLQAPATDWVAAYAAAVAKSQEKADEGWARHQAARDAKSTPSLPLARYAGGYRDAWYG
;
A
#
# COMPACT_ATOMS: atom_id res chain seq x y z
N GLU A 1 -4.29 -2.72 16.26
CA GLU A 1 -5.19 -1.55 16.11
C GLU A 1 -4.51 -0.53 15.22
N PRO A 2 -5.24 0.24 14.40
CA PRO A 2 -4.62 1.24 13.55
C PRO A 2 -3.99 2.34 14.40
N SER A 3 -2.80 2.78 14.00
CA SER A 3 -2.10 3.87 14.69
C SER A 3 -2.82 5.22 14.52
N VAL A 4 -3.71 5.33 13.53
CA VAL A 4 -4.55 6.49 13.24
C VAL A 4 -5.99 6.13 13.60
N PRO A 5 -6.59 6.71 14.65
CA PRO A 5 -7.93 6.33 15.12
C PRO A 5 -9.03 6.45 14.05
N GLN A 6 -8.91 7.43 13.16
CA GLN A 6 -9.85 7.67 12.07
C GLN A 6 -9.93 6.51 11.07
N LEU A 7 -8.91 5.65 11.00
CA LEU A 7 -8.90 4.45 10.16
C LEU A 7 -9.50 3.22 10.84
N ALA A 8 -10.05 3.34 12.06
CA ALA A 8 -10.64 2.22 12.80
C ALA A 8 -11.74 1.50 12.00
N ALA A 9 -12.57 2.24 11.27
CA ALA A 9 -13.64 1.68 10.44
C ALA A 9 -13.12 0.84 9.26
N ALA A 10 -11.89 1.07 8.81
CA ALA A 10 -11.25 0.30 7.73
C ALA A 10 -10.43 -0.89 8.25
N ARG A 11 -10.43 -1.16 9.55
CA ARG A 11 -9.71 -2.31 10.12
C ARG A 11 -10.36 -3.61 9.62
N PRO A 12 -9.62 -4.46 8.90
CA PRO A 12 -10.16 -5.75 8.49
C PRO A 12 -10.13 -6.75 9.67
N ASN A 13 -11.00 -7.75 9.63
CA ASN A 13 -10.95 -8.92 10.49
C ASN A 13 -9.84 -9.88 10.06
N PHE A 14 -9.54 -9.97 8.75
CA PHE A 14 -8.41 -10.72 8.23
C PHE A 14 -7.65 -9.94 7.14
N ALA A 15 -6.35 -10.24 7.00
CA ALA A 15 -5.54 -9.74 5.90
C ALA A 15 -4.58 -10.84 5.45
N GLY A 16 -4.43 -11.01 4.13
CA GLY A 16 -3.58 -12.01 3.51
C GLY A 16 -3.19 -11.64 2.09
N TYR A 17 -2.42 -12.50 1.46
CA TYR A 17 -1.99 -12.34 0.07
C TYR A 17 -2.01 -13.70 -0.62
N GLY A 18 -2.48 -13.75 -1.86
CA GLY A 18 -2.55 -14.99 -2.64
C GLY A 18 -2.68 -14.73 -4.13
N GLU A 19 -1.96 -15.51 -4.94
CA GLU A 19 -1.99 -15.43 -6.41
C GLU A 19 -1.78 -14.01 -6.98
N GLY A 20 -0.96 -13.19 -6.33
CA GLY A 20 -0.72 -11.81 -6.75
C GLY A 20 -1.81 -10.82 -6.33
N TRP A 21 -2.65 -11.16 -5.35
CA TRP A 21 -3.71 -10.29 -4.83
C TRP A 21 -3.64 -10.12 -3.32
N SER A 22 -3.91 -8.89 -2.86
CA SER A 22 -4.25 -8.64 -1.47
C SER A 22 -5.66 -9.13 -1.18
N LEU A 23 -5.82 -9.85 -0.07
CA LEU A 23 -7.08 -10.40 0.40
C LEU A 23 -7.37 -9.81 1.77
N SER A 24 -8.55 -9.23 1.95
CA SER A 24 -8.99 -8.70 3.24
C SER A 24 -10.51 -8.67 3.30
N ASP A 25 -11.08 -8.26 4.42
CA ASP A 25 -12.49 -7.86 4.48
C ASP A 25 -12.67 -6.38 4.82
N TYR A 26 -13.83 -5.85 4.47
CA TYR A 26 -14.29 -4.54 4.87
C TYR A 26 -15.76 -4.62 5.22
N ARG A 27 -16.08 -4.33 6.50
CA ARG A 27 -17.45 -4.46 7.04
C ARG A 27 -18.07 -5.84 6.77
N GLY A 28 -17.25 -6.89 6.86
CA GLY A 28 -17.67 -8.27 6.61
C GLY A 28 -17.76 -8.66 5.13
N GLN A 29 -17.53 -7.75 4.19
CA GLN A 29 -17.47 -8.05 2.75
C GLN A 29 -16.04 -8.37 2.34
N LYS A 30 -15.85 -9.46 1.61
CA LYS A 30 -14.53 -9.86 1.12
C LYS A 30 -14.07 -8.89 0.04
N LEU A 31 -12.82 -8.44 0.17
CA LEU A 31 -12.11 -7.64 -0.80
C LEU A 31 -10.97 -8.44 -1.42
N VAL A 32 -10.86 -8.37 -2.75
CA VAL A 32 -9.71 -8.86 -3.52
C VAL A 32 -9.15 -7.66 -4.28
N TRP A 33 -7.94 -7.23 -3.98
CA TRP A 33 -7.43 -5.96 -4.50
C TRP A 33 -5.93 -5.98 -4.78
N HIS A 34 -5.49 -5.09 -5.64
CA HIS A 34 -4.06 -4.88 -5.91
C HIS A 34 -3.82 -3.41 -6.22
N THR A 35 -2.58 -2.97 -6.00
CA THR A 35 -2.14 -1.61 -6.33
C THR A 35 -1.13 -1.63 -7.46
N GLY A 36 -1.03 -0.54 -8.19
CA GLY A 36 -0.01 -0.31 -9.21
C GLY A 36 0.74 0.98 -8.89
N GLY A 37 2.04 0.98 -9.13
CA GLY A 37 2.88 2.15 -8.94
C GLY A 37 3.91 2.26 -10.05
N TRP A 38 3.95 3.41 -10.70
CA TRP A 38 5.00 3.82 -11.62
C TRP A 38 5.32 5.30 -11.35
N PRO A 39 6.56 5.79 -11.55
CA PRO A 39 6.85 7.21 -11.36
C PRO A 39 5.82 8.11 -12.04
N GLY A 40 5.22 9.02 -11.27
CA GLY A 40 4.16 9.94 -11.65
C GLY A 40 2.73 9.40 -11.54
N MET A 41 2.50 8.12 -11.22
CA MET A 41 1.16 7.54 -11.16
C MET A 41 1.02 6.37 -10.19
N VAL A 42 -0.10 6.33 -9.48
CA VAL A 42 -0.52 5.16 -8.72
C VAL A 42 -1.95 4.76 -9.04
N SER A 43 -2.24 3.48 -8.91
CA SER A 43 -3.54 2.90 -9.20
C SER A 43 -3.95 1.87 -8.15
N ARG A 44 -5.26 1.63 -8.08
CA ARG A 44 -5.84 0.53 -7.30
C ARG A 44 -7.01 -0.09 -8.04
N VAL A 45 -7.04 -1.41 -8.05
CA VAL A 45 -8.22 -2.20 -8.41
C VAL A 45 -8.70 -2.95 -7.18
N THR A 46 -10.01 -2.90 -6.91
CA THR A 46 -10.67 -3.59 -5.80
C THR A 46 -11.90 -4.31 -6.31
N LEU A 47 -12.01 -5.60 -6.02
CA LEU A 47 -13.15 -6.44 -6.34
C LEU A 47 -13.87 -6.83 -5.05
N VAL A 48 -15.20 -6.83 -5.09
CA VAL A 48 -16.09 -7.30 -4.03
C VAL A 48 -16.94 -8.43 -4.63
N PRO A 49 -16.46 -9.69 -4.59
CA PRO A 49 -17.06 -10.80 -5.34
C PRO A 49 -18.53 -11.04 -5.02
N GLU A 50 -18.90 -11.00 -3.74
CA GLU A 50 -20.26 -11.22 -3.24
C GLU A 50 -21.26 -10.19 -3.79
N HIS A 51 -20.77 -9.00 -4.13
CA HIS A 51 -21.56 -7.91 -4.69
C HIS A 51 -21.43 -7.78 -6.21
N LYS A 52 -20.61 -8.62 -6.87
CA LYS A 52 -20.24 -8.49 -8.30
C LYS A 52 -19.77 -7.06 -8.64
N LEU A 53 -19.08 -6.41 -7.70
CA LEU A 53 -18.61 -5.03 -7.82
C LEU A 53 -17.11 -5.01 -8.09
N GLY A 54 -16.70 -4.13 -9.01
CA GLY A 54 -15.31 -3.74 -9.22
C GLY A 54 -15.16 -2.23 -9.14
N ILE A 55 -14.16 -1.77 -8.39
CA ILE A 55 -13.77 -0.37 -8.25
C ILE A 55 -12.34 -0.24 -8.78
N VAL A 56 -12.14 0.67 -9.74
CA VAL A 56 -10.82 1.00 -10.29
C VAL A 56 -10.58 2.48 -10.08
N VAL A 57 -9.48 2.82 -9.42
CA VAL A 57 -9.04 4.20 -9.22
C VAL A 57 -7.66 4.38 -9.85
N LEU A 58 -7.58 5.31 -10.79
CA LEU A 58 -6.35 5.68 -11.49
C LEU A 58 -6.00 7.12 -11.13
N THR A 59 -4.74 7.38 -10.83
CA THR A 59 -4.28 8.73 -10.50
C THR A 59 -3.03 9.08 -11.31
N ASN A 60 -2.86 10.36 -11.61
CA ASN A 60 -1.70 10.93 -12.30
C ASN A 60 -0.78 11.69 -11.32
N GLN A 61 -0.70 11.21 -10.08
CA GLN A 61 0.16 11.69 -9.00
C GLN A 61 0.60 10.49 -8.15
N GLU A 62 1.65 10.64 -7.35
CA GLU A 62 2.20 9.55 -6.50
C GLU A 62 1.60 9.55 -5.08
N VAL A 63 0.29 9.74 -4.95
CA VAL A 63 -0.37 9.86 -3.64
C VAL A 63 -1.22 8.63 -3.37
N GLY A 64 -0.62 7.62 -2.72
CA GLY A 64 -1.33 6.37 -2.39
C GLY A 64 -2.52 6.55 -1.46
N ALA A 65 -2.49 7.58 -0.60
CA ALA A 65 -3.62 7.95 0.25
C ALA A 65 -4.89 8.31 -0.55
N ALA A 66 -4.73 8.92 -1.73
CA ALA A 66 -5.86 9.38 -2.53
C ALA A 66 -6.67 8.21 -3.11
N PHE A 67 -6.00 7.24 -3.76
CA PHE A 67 -6.73 6.09 -4.30
C PHE A 67 -7.40 5.26 -3.20
N ASN A 68 -6.82 5.23 -2.00
CA ASN A 68 -7.42 4.53 -0.87
C ASN A 68 -8.68 5.24 -0.38
N ALA A 69 -8.61 6.55 -0.16
CA ALA A 69 -9.76 7.35 0.29
C ALA A 69 -10.94 7.25 -0.69
N ILE A 70 -10.68 7.41 -1.99
CA ILE A 70 -11.69 7.28 -3.04
C ILE A 70 -12.30 5.88 -3.06
N THR A 71 -11.48 4.83 -2.92
CA THR A 71 -11.97 3.45 -2.89
C THR A 71 -12.89 3.22 -1.70
N MET A 72 -12.52 3.70 -0.50
CA MET A 72 -13.32 3.51 0.70
C MET A 72 -14.63 4.30 0.65
N GLU A 73 -14.60 5.54 0.13
CA GLU A 73 -15.80 6.35 -0.10
C GLU A 73 -16.78 5.64 -1.04
N ALA A 74 -16.27 5.08 -2.15
CA ALA A 74 -17.08 4.33 -3.10
C ALA A 74 -17.68 3.05 -2.47
N LEU A 75 -16.92 2.34 -1.61
CA LEU A 75 -17.41 1.19 -0.86
C LEU A 75 -18.49 1.59 0.15
N ASP A 76 -18.28 2.64 0.92
CA ASP A 76 -19.27 3.10 1.91
C ASP A 76 -20.58 3.52 1.23
N ALA A 77 -20.49 4.28 0.13
CA ALA A 77 -21.66 4.68 -0.66
C ALA A 77 -22.42 3.48 -1.23
N TYR A 78 -21.71 2.49 -1.79
CA TYR A 78 -22.33 1.30 -2.37
C TYR A 78 -22.96 0.37 -1.33
N LEU A 79 -22.27 0.18 -0.19
CA LEU A 79 -22.72 -0.68 0.90
C LEU A 79 -23.73 0.00 1.85
N GLN A 80 -24.09 1.26 1.56
CA GLN A 80 -24.95 2.09 2.43
C GLN A 80 -24.45 2.14 3.87
N ALA A 81 -23.13 2.20 4.02
CA ALA A 81 -22.48 2.19 5.30
C ALA A 81 -22.44 3.59 5.94
N PRO A 82 -22.23 3.70 7.26
CA PRO A 82 -22.07 4.99 7.93
C PRO A 82 -20.96 5.84 7.31
N ALA A 83 -21.29 7.11 7.03
CA ALA A 83 -20.36 8.06 6.45
C ALA A 83 -19.10 8.21 7.29
N THR A 84 -17.94 8.13 6.63
CA THR A 84 -16.62 8.32 7.22
C THR A 84 -15.86 9.31 6.34
N ASP A 85 -15.21 10.31 6.95
CA ASP A 85 -14.35 11.23 6.19
C ASP A 85 -13.02 10.52 5.86
N TRP A 86 -13.02 9.77 4.76
CA TRP A 86 -11.85 9.01 4.32
C TRP A 86 -10.70 9.91 3.89
N VAL A 87 -11.00 11.09 3.35
CA VAL A 87 -9.96 12.05 2.95
C VAL A 87 -9.20 12.53 4.19
N ALA A 88 -9.91 12.96 5.24
CA ALA A 88 -9.28 13.35 6.50
C ALA A 88 -8.56 12.19 7.18
N ALA A 89 -9.15 10.98 7.18
CA ALA A 89 -8.55 9.80 7.79
C ALA A 89 -7.20 9.43 7.14
N TYR A 90 -7.14 9.41 5.80
CA TYR A 90 -5.90 9.11 5.08
C TYR A 90 -4.91 10.29 5.10
N ALA A 91 -5.38 11.54 5.12
CA ALA A 91 -4.50 12.70 5.32
C ALA A 91 -3.81 12.64 6.70
N ALA A 92 -4.53 12.29 7.77
CA ALA A 92 -3.96 12.08 9.09
C ALA A 92 -2.93 10.93 9.10
N ALA A 93 -3.16 9.87 8.32
CA ALA A 93 -2.20 8.78 8.17
C ALA A 93 -0.92 9.21 7.45
N VAL A 94 -1.02 10.06 6.42
CA VAL A 94 0.14 10.65 5.74
C VAL A 94 0.92 11.56 6.68
N ALA A 95 0.24 12.47 7.40
CA ALA A 95 0.89 13.34 8.36
C ALA A 95 1.63 12.55 9.44
N LYS A 96 1.01 11.49 9.96
CA LYS A 96 1.63 10.61 10.96
C LYS A 96 2.83 9.83 10.43
N SER A 97 2.79 9.36 9.17
CA SER A 97 3.94 8.65 8.59
C SER A 97 5.13 9.58 8.32
N GLN A 98 4.86 10.86 8.07
CA GLN A 98 5.88 11.88 7.82
C GLN A 98 6.49 12.47 9.10
N GLU A 99 5.80 12.40 10.25
CA GLU A 99 6.23 13.00 11.53
C GLU A 99 7.67 12.66 11.92
N LYS A 100 8.12 11.44 11.64
CA LYS A 100 9.47 10.96 11.96
C LYS A 100 10.29 10.55 10.74
N ALA A 101 9.88 10.99 9.54
CA ALA A 101 10.56 10.60 8.31
C ALA A 101 12.01 11.09 8.30
N ASP A 102 12.24 12.37 8.58
CA ASP A 102 13.56 12.98 8.58
C ASP A 102 14.47 12.40 9.68
N GLU A 103 13.92 12.23 10.89
CA GLU A 103 14.65 11.61 12.00
C GLU A 103 15.02 10.16 11.68
N GLY A 104 14.08 9.39 11.12
CA GLY A 104 14.29 8.01 10.70
C GLY A 104 15.35 7.88 9.61
N TRP A 105 15.33 8.79 8.64
CA TRP A 105 16.32 8.89 7.57
C TRP A 105 17.70 9.24 8.11
N ALA A 106 17.81 10.27 8.95
CA ALA A 106 19.05 10.65 9.61
C ALA A 106 19.64 9.50 10.43
N ARG A 107 18.79 8.77 11.18
CA ARG A 107 19.20 7.60 11.96
C ARG A 107 19.72 6.46 11.07
N HIS A 108 19.06 6.18 9.94
CA HIS A 108 19.54 5.18 8.98
C HIS A 108 20.90 5.57 8.39
N GLN A 109 21.07 6.83 8.01
CA GLN A 109 22.35 7.32 7.50
C GLN A 109 23.47 7.25 8.55
N ALA A 110 23.17 7.59 9.80
CA ALA A 110 24.15 7.53 10.90
C ALA A 110 24.53 6.09 11.27
N ALA A 111 23.60 5.13 11.15
CA ALA A 111 23.86 3.72 11.44
C ALA A 111 24.65 2.99 10.33
N ARG A 112 24.78 3.60 9.14
CA ARG A 112 25.52 3.02 8.02
C ARG A 112 27.02 3.00 8.35
N ASP A 113 27.63 1.82 8.23
CA ASP A 113 29.09 1.70 8.24
C ASP A 113 29.66 2.32 6.94
N ALA A 114 30.27 3.50 7.07
CA ALA A 114 30.90 4.21 5.97
C ALA A 114 32.11 3.48 5.38
N LYS A 115 32.68 2.52 6.12
CA LYS A 115 33.82 1.69 5.70
C LYS A 115 33.40 0.33 5.15
N SER A 116 32.09 0.04 5.13
CA SER A 116 31.58 -1.19 4.55
C SER A 116 32.03 -1.32 3.09
N THR A 117 32.43 -2.53 2.73
CA THR A 117 32.82 -2.89 1.37
C THR A 117 31.92 -4.02 0.87
N PRO A 118 31.73 -4.16 -0.45
CA PRO A 118 31.00 -5.30 -0.99
C PRO A 118 31.59 -6.61 -0.48
N SER A 119 30.73 -7.59 -0.16
CA SER A 119 31.17 -8.88 0.38
C SER A 119 32.03 -9.70 -0.60
N LEU A 120 31.96 -9.38 -1.89
CA LEU A 120 32.75 -10.00 -2.95
C LEU A 120 33.38 -8.93 -3.86
N PRO A 121 34.46 -9.25 -4.59
CA PRO A 121 34.97 -8.39 -5.65
C PRO A 121 33.93 -8.18 -6.76
N LEU A 122 33.97 -7.02 -7.45
CA LEU A 122 33.00 -6.67 -8.51
C LEU A 122 32.80 -7.77 -9.57
N ALA A 123 33.88 -8.44 -9.96
CA ALA A 123 33.86 -9.53 -10.94
C ALA A 123 33.03 -10.76 -10.51
N ARG A 124 32.70 -10.91 -9.22
CA ARG A 124 31.83 -11.98 -8.72
C ARG A 124 30.34 -11.63 -8.77
N TYR A 125 30.01 -10.35 -8.92
CA TYR A 125 28.63 -9.88 -9.17
C TYR A 125 28.35 -9.76 -10.67
N ALA A 126 29.38 -9.55 -11.48
CA ALA A 126 29.29 -9.53 -12.93
C ALA A 126 29.28 -10.96 -13.49
N GLY A 127 28.36 -11.25 -14.41
CA GLY A 127 28.29 -12.54 -15.08
C GLY A 127 26.95 -12.75 -15.76
N GLY A 128 26.87 -13.79 -16.60
CA GLY A 128 25.59 -14.27 -17.09
C GLY A 128 24.86 -14.94 -15.93
N TYR A 129 23.81 -14.30 -15.44
CA TYR A 129 22.86 -14.95 -14.55
C TYR A 129 21.90 -15.77 -15.39
N ARG A 130 21.70 -17.03 -14.99
CA ARG A 130 20.65 -17.88 -15.52
C ARG A 130 19.67 -18.15 -14.40
N ASP A 131 18.46 -17.65 -14.54
CA ASP A 131 17.37 -17.88 -13.63
C ASP A 131 16.48 -19.00 -14.20
N ALA A 132 16.18 -20.02 -13.39
CA ALA A 132 15.40 -21.16 -13.88
C ALA A 132 13.98 -20.77 -14.35
N TRP A 133 13.48 -19.61 -13.94
CA TRP A 133 12.16 -19.08 -14.27
C TRP A 133 12.18 -18.08 -15.43
N TYR A 134 13.21 -17.23 -15.50
CA TYR A 134 13.29 -16.13 -16.46
C TYR A 134 14.33 -16.31 -17.58
N GLY A 135 15.15 -17.39 -17.53
CA GLY A 135 16.12 -17.75 -18.57
C GLY A 135 17.54 -17.32 -18.25
#